data_AF-A0A3C2B7N8-F1
#
_entry.id   AF-A0A3C2B7N8-F1
#
_cell.length_a   1.000
_cell.length_b   1.000
_cell.length_c   1.000
_cell.angle_alpha   90.00
_cell.angle_beta   90.00
_cell.angle_gamma   90.00
#
_symmetry.space_group_name_H-M   'P 1'
#
loop_
_entity.id
_entity.type
_entity.pdbx_description
1 polymer ?
#
loop_
_entity_poly.entity_id
_entity_poly.type
_entity_poly.pdbx_seq_one_letter_code
_entity_poly.pdbx_strand_id
1 'polypeptide(L)' 'LIRAQQAVEGDGFVVRRPFPTATLSHLDPFLLFDHMGPVEFGPGAGVGTPWHPHR' A
#
# COMPACT_ATOMS: atom_id res chain seq x y z
N LEU A 1 -8.12 -10.85 -14.59
CA LEU A 1 -6.98 -10.04 -14.06
C LEU A 1 -7.55 -8.99 -13.12
N ILE A 2 -6.96 -8.81 -11.93
CA ILE A 2 -7.39 -7.79 -10.95
C ILE A 2 -6.62 -6.50 -11.24
N ARG A 3 -7.33 -5.37 -11.37
CA ARG A 3 -6.71 -4.05 -11.55
C ARG A 3 -6.44 -3.42 -10.18
N ALA A 4 -5.17 -3.13 -9.89
CA ALA A 4 -4.80 -2.43 -8.67
C ALA A 4 -5.37 -1.00 -8.64
N GLN A 5 -5.88 -0.61 -7.48
CA GLN A 5 -6.37 0.73 -7.18
C GLN A 5 -5.25 1.55 -6.51
N GLN A 6 -5.25 2.87 -6.68
CA GLN A 6 -4.32 3.72 -5.92
C GLN A 6 -4.85 3.95 -4.50
N ALA A 7 -3.96 3.90 -3.52
CA ALA A 7 -4.24 4.27 -2.15
C ALA A 7 -3.09 5.15 -1.60
N VAL A 8 -3.39 5.90 -0.54
CA VAL A 8 -2.43 6.75 0.18
C VAL A 8 -2.27 6.18 1.58
N GLU A 9 -1.04 5.98 2.01
CA GLU A 9 -0.69 5.34 3.29
C GLU A 9 0.37 6.14 4.05
N GLY A 10 0.47 5.91 5.36
CA GLY A 10 1.50 6.51 6.23
C GLY A 10 1.58 8.03 6.10
N ASP A 11 2.79 8.55 5.94
CA ASP A 11 3.08 9.98 5.74
C ASP A 11 2.78 10.46 4.30
N GLY A 12 1.84 9.80 3.60
CA GLY A 12 1.31 10.22 2.32
C GLY A 12 1.91 9.55 1.09
N PHE A 13 2.56 8.38 1.21
CA PHE A 13 3.02 7.66 0.02
C PHE A 13 1.88 6.98 -0.72
N VAL A 14 1.98 7.01 -2.05
CA VAL A 14 1.02 6.37 -2.95
C VAL A 14 1.46 4.93 -3.21
N VAL A 15 0.52 4.00 -3.03
CA VAL A 15 0.68 2.58 -3.33
C VAL A 15 -0.32 2.13 -4.39
N ARG A 16 -0.05 0.97 -4.99
CA ARG A 16 -0.99 0.25 -5.85
C ARG A 16 -1.50 -1.00 -5.14
N ARG A 17 -2.78 -1.01 -4.80
CA ARG A 17 -3.49 -2.03 -4.03
C ARG A 17 -4.40 -2.89 -4.91
N PRO A 18 -4.04 -4.14 -5.23
CA PRO A 18 -4.97 -5.09 -5.87
C PRO A 18 -6.07 -5.60 -4.92
N PHE A 19 -5.80 -5.71 -3.61
CA PHE A 19 -6.78 -6.07 -2.56
C PHE A 19 -6.24 -5.62 -1.18
N PRO A 20 -7.11 -5.29 -0.20
CA PRO A 20 -8.57 -5.26 -0.27
C PRO A 20 -9.11 -4.15 -1.18
N THR A 21 -10.22 -4.43 -1.86
CA THR A 21 -11.04 -3.47 -2.61
C THR A 21 -12.52 -3.75 -2.35
N ALA A 22 -13.41 -2.87 -2.83
CA ALA A 22 -14.86 -3.07 -2.71
C ALA A 22 -15.37 -4.40 -3.33
N THR A 23 -14.63 -4.98 -4.30
CA THR A 23 -15.02 -6.21 -5.00
C THR A 23 -14.22 -7.45 -4.59
N LEU A 24 -13.14 -7.28 -3.82
CA LEU A 24 -12.28 -8.38 -3.37
C LEU A 24 -11.69 -8.04 -2.00
N SER A 25 -12.20 -8.69 -0.95
CA SER A 25 -11.81 -8.41 0.43
C SER A 25 -10.44 -8.96 0.78
N HIS A 26 -10.15 -10.21 0.44
CA HIS A 26 -8.86 -10.86 0.70
C HIS A 26 -8.69 -12.06 -0.23
N LEU A 27 -7.49 -12.62 -0.24
CA LEU A 27 -7.14 -13.85 -0.97
C LEU A 27 -6.48 -14.79 0.01
N ASP A 28 -7.22 -15.69 0.64
CA ASP A 28 -6.69 -16.62 1.66
C ASP A 28 -5.34 -17.23 1.22
N PRO A 29 -4.25 -17.07 2.01
CA PRO A 29 -4.14 -16.49 3.36
C PRO A 29 -3.73 -15.00 3.42
N PHE A 30 -3.70 -14.29 2.30
CA PHE A 30 -3.27 -12.90 2.18
C PHE A 30 -4.41 -11.91 2.44
N LEU A 31 -4.19 -11.00 3.40
CA LEU A 31 -5.18 -9.99 3.80
C LEU A 31 -5.06 -8.67 3.04
N LEU A 32 -3.85 -8.28 2.65
CA LEU A 32 -3.56 -7.01 1.98
C LEU A 32 -2.28 -7.16 1.16
N PHE A 33 -2.24 -6.51 0.01
CA PHE A 33 -1.01 -6.35 -0.77
C PHE A 33 -0.93 -4.94 -1.33
N ASP A 34 0.19 -4.26 -1.08
CA ASP A 34 0.50 -2.94 -1.61
C ASP A 34 1.84 -2.97 -2.35
N HIS A 35 1.85 -2.48 -3.58
CA HIS A 35 3.09 -2.24 -4.32
C HIS A 35 3.44 -0.75 -4.24
N MET A 36 4.52 -0.44 -3.51
CA MET A 36 5.14 0.87 -3.46
C MET A 36 6.19 1.02 -4.58
N GLY A 37 6.11 2.12 -5.34
CA GLY A 37 7.09 2.42 -6.39
C GLY A 37 6.83 1.71 -7.73
N PRO A 38 7.81 1.69 -8.66
CA PRO A 38 9.16 2.22 -8.48
C PRO A 38 9.13 3.73 -8.23
N VAL A 39 9.90 4.16 -7.23
CA VAL A 39 10.07 5.57 -6.84
C VAL A 39 11.50 5.76 -6.37
N GLU A 40 12.12 6.86 -6.77
CA GLU A 40 13.44 7.27 -6.29
C GLU A 40 13.27 8.41 -5.30
N PHE A 41 13.75 8.21 -4.07
CA PHE A 41 13.76 9.25 -3.06
C PHE A 41 15.11 9.95 -3.04
N GLY A 42 15.10 11.28 -3.08
CA GLY A 42 16.29 12.08 -2.78
C GLY A 42 16.69 11.95 -1.29
N PRO A 43 17.91 12.39 -0.92
CA PRO A 43 18.35 12.39 0.46
C PRO A 43 17.33 13.11 1.38
N GLY A 44 16.82 12.40 2.40
CA GLY A 44 15.85 12.93 3.36
C GLY A 44 14.40 13.08 2.85
N ALA A 45 14.12 12.76 1.59
CA ALA A 45 12.78 12.84 1.00
C ALA A 45 11.96 11.55 1.15
N GLY A 46 12.52 10.52 1.82
CA GLY A 46 11.80 9.30 2.12
C GLY A 46 10.62 9.58 3.05
N VAL A 47 9.46 9.07 2.69
CA VAL A 47 8.25 9.09 3.51
C VAL A 47 8.09 7.76 4.22
N GLY A 48 7.61 7.80 5.45
CA GLY A 48 7.52 6.62 6.31
C GLY A 48 6.08 6.27 6.66
N THR A 49 5.97 5.33 7.59
CA THR A 49 4.74 5.08 8.33
C THR A 49 5.02 5.46 9.78
N PRO A 50 4.27 6.41 10.37
CA PRO A 50 4.32 6.65 11.82
C PRO A 50 4.04 5.36 12.60
N TRP A 51 4.33 5.37 13.90
CA TRP A 51 4.02 4.24 14.77
C TRP A 51 2.54 3.83 14.61
N HIS A 52 2.29 2.55 14.36
CA HIS A 52 0.94 2.00 14.25
C HIS A 52 0.93 0.53 14.71
N PRO A 53 -0.15 0.08 15.39
CA PRO A 53 -0.25 -1.28 15.89
C PRO A 53 -0.75 -2.27 14.83
N HIS A 54 -0.41 -3.55 15.02
CA HIS A 54 -1.01 -4.70 14.35
C HIS A 54 -1.45 -5.72 15.41
N ARG A 55 -2.43 -6.56 15.09
CA ARG A 55 -2.85 -7.67 15.93
C ARG A 55 -3.18 -8.89 15.08
#